data_AF-A0A7M3WYZ0-F1
#
_entry.id   AF-A0A7M3WYZ0-F1
#
_cell.length_a   1.000
_cell.length_b   1.000
_cell.length_c   1.000
_cell.angle_alpha   90.00
_cell.angle_beta   90.00
_cell.angle_gamma   90.00
#
_symmetry.space_group_name_H-M   'P 1'
#
loop_
_entity.id
_entity.type
_entity.pdbx_description
1 polymer ?
#
loop_
_entity_poly.entity_id
_entity_poly.type
_entity_poly.pdbx_seq_one_letter_code
_entity_poly.pdbx_strand_id
1 'polypeptide(L)' 'MDVGRCGGRELTQDEPLFTVHTSHLNTGLRGVPVGTCRTSFVTPTEGVHYCGYPIAELAKFPPEDIVYLLFNKELPT' A
#
# COMPACT_ATOMS: atom_id res chain seq x y z
N MET A 1 -4.31 15.83 13.77
CA MET A 1 -3.40 16.08 12.64
C MET A 1 -3.79 15.12 11.53
N ASP A 2 -4.05 15.67 10.36
CA ASP A 2 -4.77 15.03 9.25
C ASP A 2 -3.94 13.90 8.64
N VAL A 3 -4.17 12.65 9.08
CA VAL A 3 -3.61 11.45 8.47
C VAL A 3 -4.10 11.44 7.03
N GLY A 4 -3.15 11.59 6.10
CA GLY A 4 -3.39 11.72 4.67
C GLY A 4 -4.54 10.85 4.20
N ARG A 5 -5.66 11.52 3.92
CA ARG A 5 -6.80 10.97 3.20
C ARG A 5 -6.32 10.71 1.77
N CYS A 6 -5.53 9.65 1.56
CA CYS A 6 -5.44 9.00 0.26
C CYS A 6 -6.89 8.74 -0.12
N GLY A 7 -7.40 9.52 -1.07
CA GLY A 7 -8.81 9.58 -1.41
C GLY A 7 -9.33 8.18 -1.65
N GLY A 8 -9.93 7.59 -0.63
CA GLY A 8 -10.72 6.39 -0.75
C GLY A 8 -11.92 6.77 -1.59
N ARG A 9 -11.80 6.67 -2.90
CA ARG A 9 -12.96 6.53 -3.77
C ARG A 9 -13.71 5.34 -3.21
N GLU A 10 -14.97 5.55 -2.84
CA GLU A 10 -15.89 4.46 -2.65
C GLU A 10 -15.88 3.66 -3.96
N LEU A 11 -15.27 2.48 -3.91
CA LEU A 11 -15.22 1.58 -5.07
C LEU A 11 -16.66 1.15 -5.31
N THR A 12 -17.34 1.82 -6.24
CA THR A 12 -18.59 1.35 -6.80
C THR A 12 -18.36 -0.09 -7.26
N GLN A 13 -19.10 -1.04 -6.71
CA GLN A 13 -18.73 -2.46 -6.74
C GLN A 13 -18.61 -3.07 -8.15
N ASP A 14 -19.11 -2.38 -9.18
CA ASP A 14 -19.23 -2.91 -10.54
C ASP A 14 -18.20 -2.37 -11.55
N GLU A 15 -17.34 -1.40 -11.23
CA GLU A 15 -16.37 -0.89 -12.20
C GLU A 15 -15.14 -1.82 -12.28
N PRO A 16 -14.78 -2.35 -13.48
CA PRO A 16 -13.63 -3.23 -13.62
C PRO A 16 -12.33 -2.48 -13.36
N LEU A 17 -11.53 -2.97 -12.40
CA LEU A 17 -10.19 -2.43 -12.11
C LEU A 17 -9.16 -2.76 -13.19
N PHE A 18 -9.32 -3.89 -13.89
CA PHE A 18 -8.39 -4.40 -14.89
C PHE A 18 -9.06 -5.43 -15.82
N THR A 19 -8.71 -5.42 -17.11
CA THR A 19 -9.18 -6.42 -18.09
C THR A 19 -8.06 -7.40 -18.43
N VAL A 20 -8.35 -8.70 -18.32
CA VAL A 20 -7.37 -9.76 -18.62
C VAL A 20 -7.36 -10.06 -20.13
N HIS A 21 -6.18 -10.01 -20.75
CA HIS A 21 -5.94 -10.38 -22.15
C HIS A 21 -5.05 -11.63 -22.24
N THR A 22 -5.05 -12.30 -23.40
CA THR A 22 -4.20 -13.47 -23.67
C THR A 22 -2.72 -13.20 -23.43
N SER A 23 -2.25 -11.96 -23.64
CA SER A 23 -0.87 -11.53 -23.35
C SER A 23 -0.49 -11.63 -21.87
N HIS A 24 -1.45 -11.71 -20.95
CA HIS A 24 -1.20 -11.88 -19.52
C HIS A 24 -1.05 -13.36 -19.12
N LEU A 25 -1.34 -14.31 -20.02
CA LEU A 25 -1.11 -15.72 -19.73
C LEU A 25 0.39 -15.98 -19.52
N ASN A 26 0.72 -16.85 -18.57
CA ASN A 26 2.09 -17.26 -18.23
C ASN A 26 3.02 -16.11 -17.80
N THR A 27 2.50 -14.93 -17.45
CA THR A 27 3.30 -13.83 -16.88
C THR A 27 3.46 -13.94 -15.36
N GLY A 28 2.74 -14.85 -14.70
CA GLY A 28 2.72 -14.94 -13.24
C GLY A 28 2.09 -13.70 -12.57
N LEU A 29 1.03 -13.13 -13.17
CA LEU A 29 0.29 -11.97 -12.65
C LEU A 29 1.11 -10.66 -12.60
N ARG A 30 2.25 -10.60 -13.31
CA ARG A 30 3.02 -9.35 -13.44
C ARG A 30 2.16 -8.26 -14.07
N GLY A 31 2.05 -7.13 -13.37
CA GLY A 31 1.25 -5.98 -13.80
C GLY A 31 -0.26 -6.11 -13.60
N VAL A 32 -0.72 -7.18 -12.93
CA VAL A 32 -2.15 -7.40 -12.65
C VAL A 32 -2.45 -7.03 -11.19
N PRO A 33 -3.46 -6.19 -10.91
CA PRO A 33 -3.90 -5.92 -9.54
C PRO A 33 -4.67 -7.13 -8.99
N VAL A 34 -4.12 -7.79 -7.97
CA VAL A 34 -4.63 -9.10 -7.49
C VAL A 34 -5.08 -9.11 -6.03
N GLY A 35 -4.77 -8.08 -5.26
CA GLY A 35 -5.06 -8.07 -3.83
C GLY A 35 -5.05 -6.66 -3.23
N THR A 36 -5.57 -6.56 -2.02
CA THR A 36 -5.58 -5.32 -1.25
C THR A 36 -4.55 -5.40 -0.14
N CYS A 37 -3.67 -4.41 -0.08
CA CYS A 37 -2.67 -4.26 0.97
C CYS A 37 -2.99 -3.01 1.78
N ARG A 38 -3.34 -3.17 3.06
CA ARG A 38 -3.69 -2.05 3.96
C ARG A 38 -2.49 -1.47 4.71
N THR A 39 -1.39 -2.21 4.77
CA THR A 39 -0.19 -1.86 5.54
C THR A 39 0.77 -0.99 4.77
N SER A 40 0.82 -1.13 3.44
CA SER A 40 1.86 -0.53 2.63
C SER A 40 1.43 -0.28 1.20
N PHE A 41 2.05 0.72 0.58
CA PHE A 41 1.97 0.98 -0.86
C PHE A 41 3.31 1.54 -1.36
N VAL A 42 3.44 1.68 -2.68
CA VAL A 42 4.65 2.22 -3.31
C VAL A 42 4.27 3.40 -4.20
N THR A 43 5.00 4.50 -4.11
CA THR A 43 4.92 5.62 -5.07
C THR A 43 6.15 5.61 -5.98
N PRO A 44 6.02 6.03 -7.25
CA PRO A 44 7.15 6.09 -8.18
C PRO A 44 8.29 7.01 -7.73
N THR A 45 8.00 8.02 -6.90
CA THR A 45 8.95 9.07 -6.50
C THR A 45 9.59 8.81 -5.15
N GLU A 46 8.84 8.30 -4.18
CA GLU A 46 9.30 8.16 -2.78
C GLU A 46 9.54 6.71 -2.37
N GLY A 47 9.18 5.75 -3.21
CA GLY A 47 9.33 4.33 -2.92
C GLY A 47 8.25 3.83 -1.98
N VAL A 48 8.64 3.04 -0.97
CA VAL A 48 7.70 2.31 -0.09
C VAL A 48 7.20 3.22 1.05
N HIS A 49 5.91 3.09 1.37
CA HIS A 49 5.29 3.72 2.54
C HIS A 49 4.68 2.65 3.43
N TYR A 50 4.83 2.80 4.75
CA TYR A 50 4.14 1.99 5.76
C TYR A 50 3.11 2.84 6.49
N CYS A 51 1.85 2.43 6.41
CA CYS A 51 0.71 3.11 7.03
C CYS A 51 0.66 4.63 6.76
N GLY A 52 1.16 5.07 5.59
CA GLY A 52 1.20 6.48 5.18
C GLY A 52 2.55 7.17 5.38
N TYR A 53 3.45 6.60 6.19
CA TYR A 53 4.79 7.16 6.41
C TYR A 53 5.78 6.66 5.34
N PRO A 54 6.54 7.54 4.68
CA PRO A 54 7.60 7.12 3.78
C PRO A 54 8.71 6.41 4.55
N ILE A 55 9.31 5.37 3.97
CA ILE A 55 10.37 4.59 4.62
C ILE A 55 11.55 5.45 5.10
N ALA A 56 11.84 6.56 4.41
CA ALA A 56 12.90 7.48 4.80
C ALA A 56 12.69 8.08 6.21
N GLU A 57 11.43 8.31 6.62
CA GLU A 57 11.10 8.82 7.97
C GLU A 57 11.20 7.72 9.03
N LEU A 58 10.88 6.48 8.64
CA LEU A 58 10.87 5.32 9.53
C LEU A 58 12.25 4.67 9.72
N ALA A 59 13.25 5.04 8.91
CA ALA A 59 14.56 4.39 8.85
C ALA A 59 15.34 4.38 10.19
N LYS A 60 15.01 5.28 11.12
CA LYS A 60 15.68 5.40 12.42
C LYS A 60 14.92 4.74 13.58
N PHE A 61 13.71 4.23 13.32
CA PHE A 61 12.91 3.56 14.34
C PHE A 61 13.41 2.12 14.53
N PRO A 62 13.32 1.57 15.75
CA PRO A 62 13.62 0.18 15.98
C PRO A 62 12.58 -0.72 15.27
N PRO A 63 12.97 -1.94 14.84
CA PRO A 63 12.07 -2.85 14.14
C PRO A 63 10.77 -3.17 14.89
N GLU A 64 10.80 -3.20 16.22
CA GLU A 64 9.65 -3.45 17.09
C GLU A 64 8.57 -2.36 16.91
N ASP A 65 8.98 -1.09 16.83
CA ASP A 65 8.08 0.03 16.60
C ASP A 65 7.47 -0.03 15.20
N ILE A 66 8.24 -0.50 14.21
CA ILE A 66 7.73 -0.71 12.85
C ILE A 66 6.70 -1.83 12.81
N VAL A 67 6.95 -2.94 13.51
CA VAL A 67 5.97 -4.03 13.62
C VAL A 67 4.71 -3.51 14.34
N TYR A 68 4.86 -2.74 15.42
CA TYR A 68 3.72 -2.11 16.11
C TYR A 68 2.92 -1.22 15.15
N LEU A 69 3.58 -0.36 14.36
CA LEU A 69 2.94 0.48 13.35
C LEU A 69 2.16 -0.36 12.32
N LEU A 70 2.76 -1.45 11.83
CA LEU A 70 2.10 -2.30 10.83
C LEU A 70 0.85 -2.99 11.40
N PHE A 71 0.85 -3.35 12.68
CA PHE A 71 -0.31 -3.96 13.34
C PHE A 71 -1.37 -2.91 13.72
N ASN A 72 -0.97 -1.81 14.33
CA ASN A 72 -1.88 -0.84 14.98
C ASN A 72 -2.20 0.39 14.13
N LYS A 73 -1.49 0.60 13.02
CA LYS A 73 -1.64 1.75 12.10
C LYS A 73 -1.29 3.11 12.72
N GLU A 74 -0.59 3.09 13.85
CA GLU A 74 -0.09 4.25 14.57
C GLU A 74 1.28 3.94 15.16
N LEU A 75 2.12 4.97 15.33
CA LEU A 75 3.41 4.82 15.99
C LEU A 75 3.20 4.60 17.51
N PRO A 76 4.08 3.83 18.17
CA PRO A 76 4.02 3.67 19.62
C PRO A 76 4.33 4.99 20.34
N THR A 77 3.75 5.14 21.54
CA THR A 77 3.85 6.35 22.39
C THR A 77 4.97 6.29 23.40
#